data_AF-A0A7S4FA96-F1
#
_entry.id   AF-A0A7S4FA96-F1
#
_cell.length_a   1.000
_cell.length_b   1.000
_cell.length_c   1.000
_cell.angle_alpha   90.00
_cell.angle_beta   90.00
_cell.angle_gamma   90.00
#
_symmetry.space_group_name_H-M   'P 1'
#
loop_
_entity.id
_entity.type
_entity.pdbx_description
1 polymer ?
#
loop_
_entity_poly.entity_id
_entity_poly.type
_entity_poly.pdbx_seq_one_letter_code
_entity_poly.pdbx_strand_id
1 'polypeptide(L)'
;PTEEASALRNRLLFLIVPMLNPDGVIVGNYRCSLSAVDLNRRWARPLMRHHPTIAALKKLLVRTHALQPVRLYVDLHGHSRKHNVFMYGCAEKGEAVLQKVFPLLLARRAPHAFAFRACSYAVKKGKDCTARVVVHRELPLLFSYT
;
A
#
# COMPACT_ATOMS: atom_id res chain seq x y z
N PRO A 1 22.74 -8.77 -10.04
CA PRO A 1 21.26 -8.62 -10.11
C PRO A 1 20.67 -9.69 -11.05
N THR A 2 19.47 -10.23 -10.78
CA THR A 2 18.84 -11.18 -11.72
C THR A 2 18.42 -10.49 -13.01
N GLU A 3 18.23 -11.26 -14.09
CA GLU A 3 17.77 -10.74 -15.38
C GLU A 3 16.41 -10.05 -15.25
N GLU A 4 15.48 -10.62 -14.49
CA GLU A 4 14.14 -10.06 -14.27
C GLU A 4 14.23 -8.73 -13.52
N ALA A 5 15.09 -8.64 -12.50
CA ALA A 5 15.27 -7.42 -11.74
C ALA A 5 15.83 -6.28 -12.61
N SER A 6 16.72 -6.62 -13.55
CA SER A 6 17.29 -5.66 -14.51
C SER A 6 16.25 -5.25 -15.56
N ALA A 7 15.49 -6.21 -16.12
CA ALA A 7 14.42 -5.94 -17.07
C ALA A 7 13.32 -5.03 -16.48
N LEU A 8 12.98 -5.21 -15.20
CA LEU A 8 12.01 -4.36 -14.50
C LEU A 8 12.55 -2.94 -14.30
N ARG A 9 13.79 -2.76 -13.81
CA ARG A 9 14.38 -1.43 -13.61
C ARG A 9 14.60 -0.66 -14.90
N ASN A 10 14.76 -1.36 -16.03
CA ASN A 10 14.83 -0.73 -17.35
C ASN A 10 13.48 -0.19 -17.84
N ARG A 11 12.35 -0.59 -17.22
CA ARG A 11 10.98 -0.25 -17.66
C ARG A 11 10.17 0.51 -16.62
N LEU A 12 10.53 0.39 -15.35
CA LEU A 12 9.76 0.89 -14.20
C LEU A 12 10.65 1.66 -13.24
N LEU A 13 10.09 2.74 -12.69
CA LEU A 13 10.66 3.45 -11.55
C LEU A 13 10.11 2.83 -10.26
N PHE A 14 11.01 2.46 -9.35
CA PHE A 14 10.67 1.94 -8.03
C PHE A 14 10.84 3.05 -6.99
N LEU A 15 9.73 3.54 -6.44
CA LEU A 15 9.74 4.47 -5.32
C LEU A 15 9.51 3.67 -4.03
N ILE A 16 10.54 3.54 -3.20
CA ILE A 16 10.48 2.75 -1.96
C ILE A 16 10.72 3.67 -0.77
N VAL A 17 9.74 3.74 0.13
CA VAL A 17 9.89 4.37 1.44
C VAL A 17 9.99 3.26 2.48
N PRO A 18 11.18 2.99 3.05
CA PRO A 18 11.39 1.82 3.90
C PRO A 18 10.66 1.92 5.23
N MET A 19 10.34 3.13 5.70
CA MET A 19 9.71 3.34 6.99
C MET A 19 8.88 4.63 7.00
N LEU A 20 7.60 4.53 7.39
CA LEU A 20 6.69 5.67 7.49
C LEU A 20 6.48 6.20 8.92
N ASN A 21 6.85 5.42 9.93
CA ASN A 21 6.68 5.77 11.34
C ASN A 21 7.98 5.60 12.14
N PRO A 22 9.06 6.33 11.79
CA PRO A 22 10.34 6.20 12.49
C PRO A 22 10.21 6.50 13.98
N ASP A 23 9.53 7.57 14.35
CA ASP A 23 9.38 7.99 15.75
C ASP A 23 8.65 6.92 16.57
N GLY A 24 7.55 6.37 16.04
CA GLY A 24 6.80 5.30 16.71
C GLY A 24 7.64 4.04 16.89
N VAL A 25 8.44 3.66 15.89
CA VAL A 25 9.34 2.51 15.99
C VAL A 25 10.39 2.71 17.08
N ILE A 26 11.04 3.88 17.11
CA ILE A 26 12.10 4.20 18.09
C ILE A 26 11.59 4.08 19.53
N VAL A 27 10.35 4.52 19.79
CA VAL A 27 9.74 4.45 21.14
C VAL A 27 9.03 3.11 21.44
N GLY A 28 9.13 2.12 20.55
CA GLY A 28 8.52 0.81 20.74
C GLY A 28 7.00 0.77 20.55
N ASN A 29 6.41 1.77 19.88
CA ASN A 29 4.99 1.75 19.56
C ASN A 29 4.69 0.69 18.50
N TYR A 30 3.75 -0.19 18.82
CA TYR A 30 3.27 -1.21 17.88
C TYR A 30 2.48 -0.63 16.69
N ARG A 31 1.71 0.45 16.90
CA ARG A 31 0.69 0.90 15.94
C ARG A 31 0.67 2.39 15.64
N CYS A 32 0.85 3.22 16.66
CA CYS A 32 0.67 4.65 16.55
C CYS A 32 1.99 5.39 16.36
N SER A 33 1.92 6.61 15.83
CA SER A 33 3.04 7.56 15.89
C SER A 33 3.31 8.01 17.33
N LEU A 34 4.37 8.81 17.51
CA LEU A 34 4.70 9.42 18.81
C LEU A 34 3.52 10.21 19.42
N SER A 35 2.70 10.85 18.58
CA SER A 35 1.50 11.58 19.00
C SER A 35 0.27 10.68 19.25
N ALA A 36 0.47 9.37 19.44
CA ALA A 36 -0.59 8.37 19.64
C ALA A 36 -1.62 8.28 18.49
N VAL A 37 -1.23 8.63 17.26
CA VAL A 37 -2.12 8.58 16.08
C VAL A 37 -1.83 7.36 15.20
N ASP A 38 -2.88 6.61 14.81
CA ASP A 38 -2.82 5.62 13.74
C ASP A 38 -2.68 6.35 12.38
N LEU A 39 -1.45 6.41 11.85
CA LEU A 39 -1.14 7.12 10.60
C LEU A 39 -1.97 6.58 9.42
N ASN A 40 -2.30 5.28 9.41
CA ASN A 40 -3.11 4.67 8.35
C ASN A 40 -4.62 4.93 8.51
N ARG A 41 -5.01 5.92 9.34
CA ARG A 41 -6.37 6.48 9.40
C ARG A 41 -6.44 7.96 9.03
N ARG A 42 -5.30 8.55 8.64
CA ARG A 42 -5.17 10.00 8.39
C ARG A 42 -4.90 10.33 6.92
N TRP A 43 -4.91 9.36 6.01
CA TRP A 43 -4.53 9.55 4.61
C TRP A 43 -5.50 10.41 3.80
N ALA A 44 -6.79 10.46 4.17
CA ALA A 44 -7.76 11.31 3.48
C ALA A 44 -7.36 12.80 3.59
N ARG A 45 -6.95 13.23 4.78
CA ARG A 45 -6.56 14.62 5.08
C ARG A 45 -5.36 14.65 6.05
N PRO A 46 -4.14 14.32 5.59
CA PRO A 46 -2.97 14.36 6.44
C PRO A 46 -2.52 15.82 6.62
N LEU A 47 -2.20 16.21 7.86
CA LEU A 47 -1.73 17.55 8.20
C LEU A 47 -0.21 17.50 8.32
N MET A 48 0.52 18.34 7.57
CA MET A 48 1.99 18.35 7.61
C MET A 48 2.55 18.50 9.03
N ARG A 49 1.90 19.27 9.89
CA ARG A 49 2.34 19.51 11.28
C ARG A 49 2.19 18.29 12.19
N HIS A 50 1.19 17.42 11.94
CA HIS A 50 0.85 16.30 12.83
C HIS A 50 1.21 14.93 12.24
N HIS A 51 1.18 14.81 10.91
CA HIS A 51 1.41 13.57 10.17
C HIS A 51 2.43 13.81 9.03
N PRO A 52 3.62 14.36 9.33
CA PRO A 52 4.56 14.84 8.31
C PRO A 52 4.96 13.77 7.30
N THR A 53 5.17 12.53 7.75
CA THR A 53 5.65 11.42 6.89
C THR A 53 4.62 11.04 5.83
N ILE A 54 3.37 10.79 6.21
CA ILE A 54 2.30 10.44 5.26
C ILE A 54 1.86 11.64 4.42
N ALA A 55 1.96 12.88 4.95
CA ALA A 55 1.63 14.08 4.20
C ALA A 55 2.68 14.35 3.10
N ALA A 56 3.96 14.18 3.42
CA ALA A 56 5.05 14.27 2.45
C ALA A 56 4.96 13.16 1.40
N LEU A 57 4.71 11.91 1.81
CA LEU A 57 4.53 10.80 0.87
C LEU A 57 3.33 11.02 -0.06
N LYS A 58 2.19 11.48 0.46
CA LYS A 58 1.01 11.79 -0.38
C LYS A 58 1.33 12.86 -1.43
N LYS A 59 2.04 13.94 -1.05
CA LYS A 59 2.49 14.98 -2.00
C LYS A 59 3.44 14.42 -3.06
N LEU A 60 4.39 13.58 -2.64
CA LEU A 60 5.33 12.92 -3.55
C LEU A 60 4.59 12.02 -4.54
N LEU A 61 3.67 11.19 -4.06
CA LEU A 61 2.86 10.30 -4.91
C LEU A 61 2.05 11.08 -5.95
N VAL A 62 1.37 12.16 -5.55
CA VAL A 62 0.60 13.02 -6.48
C VAL A 62 1.52 13.61 -7.55
N ARG A 63 2.66 14.18 -7.14
CA ARG A 63 3.63 14.77 -8.08
C ARG A 63 4.21 13.72 -9.02
N THR A 64 4.60 12.57 -8.50
CA THR A 64 5.14 11.46 -9.30
C THR A 64 4.09 10.96 -10.28
N HIS A 65 2.85 10.73 -9.84
CA HIS A 65 1.77 10.25 -10.71
C HIS A 65 1.46 11.23 -11.86
N ALA A 66 1.52 12.54 -11.60
CA ALA A 66 1.32 13.56 -12.63
C ALA A 66 2.44 13.57 -13.69
N LEU A 67 3.68 13.27 -13.31
CA LEU A 67 4.82 13.22 -14.23
C LEU A 67 4.94 11.87 -14.94
N GLN A 68 4.69 10.79 -14.21
CA GLN A 68 4.74 9.43 -14.70
C GLN A 68 3.66 8.59 -13.97
N PRO A 69 2.64 8.10 -14.69
CA PRO A 69 1.52 7.39 -14.07
C PRO A 69 1.99 6.23 -13.21
N VAL A 70 1.70 6.32 -11.91
CA VAL A 70 1.92 5.22 -10.96
C VAL A 70 1.06 4.04 -11.42
N ARG A 71 1.67 2.86 -11.56
CA ARG A 71 0.99 1.64 -12.03
C ARG A 71 0.62 0.67 -10.92
N LEU A 72 1.31 0.76 -9.78
CA LEU A 72 1.13 -0.13 -8.63
C LEU A 72 1.49 0.63 -7.35
N TYR A 73 0.63 0.51 -6.34
CA TYR A 73 0.87 1.00 -4.98
C TYR A 73 0.71 -0.15 -3.99
N VAL A 74 1.66 -0.30 -3.07
CA VAL A 74 1.65 -1.34 -2.04
C VAL A 74 2.02 -0.74 -0.69
N ASP A 75 1.09 -0.80 0.26
CA ASP A 75 1.25 -0.37 1.65
C ASP A 75 1.51 -1.61 2.52
N LEU A 76 2.76 -1.88 2.92
CA LEU A 76 3.11 -3.13 3.61
C LEU A 76 2.81 -3.07 5.12
N HIS A 77 2.06 -4.05 5.64
CA HIS A 77 1.69 -4.15 7.07
C HIS A 77 1.92 -5.56 7.62
N GLY A 78 2.21 -5.63 8.92
CA GLY A 78 2.10 -6.87 9.69
C GLY A 78 0.65 -7.16 10.08
N HIS A 79 0.28 -8.44 10.16
CA HIS A 79 -1.05 -8.86 10.61
C HIS A 79 -0.95 -9.81 11.79
N SER A 80 -1.52 -9.44 12.94
CA SER A 80 -1.33 -10.16 14.21
C SER A 80 -2.09 -11.49 14.34
N ARG A 81 -3.03 -11.79 13.43
CA ARG A 81 -3.93 -12.97 13.56
C ARG A 81 -3.90 -13.93 12.38
N LYS A 82 -3.13 -13.64 11.34
CA LYS A 82 -3.10 -14.45 10.12
C LYS A 82 -1.65 -14.68 9.74
N HIS A 83 -1.34 -15.91 9.39
CA HIS A 83 -0.04 -16.29 8.85
C HIS A 83 0.02 -15.99 7.34
N ASN A 84 1.23 -16.05 6.80
CA ASN A 84 1.54 -15.84 5.39
C ASN A 84 1.22 -14.44 4.86
N VAL A 85 1.67 -14.16 3.63
CA VAL A 85 1.42 -12.90 2.93
C VAL A 85 0.09 -12.98 2.19
N PHE A 86 -0.72 -11.93 2.27
CA PHE A 86 -1.96 -11.78 1.52
C PHE A 86 -2.21 -10.30 1.29
N MET A 87 -3.13 -9.98 0.38
CA MET A 87 -3.41 -8.59 -0.01
C MET A 87 -4.86 -8.21 0.20
N TYR A 88 -5.06 -6.99 0.65
CA TYR A 88 -6.32 -6.29 0.60
C TYR A 88 -6.35 -5.36 -0.61
N GLY A 89 -7.41 -5.43 -1.42
CA GLY A 89 -7.65 -4.53 -2.56
C GLY A 89 -8.72 -3.47 -2.26
N CYS A 90 -9.19 -2.84 -3.34
CA CYS A 90 -10.17 -1.77 -3.31
C CYS A 90 -11.28 -1.95 -4.36
N ALA A 91 -11.54 -3.18 -4.81
CA ALA A 91 -12.45 -3.43 -5.91
C ALA A 91 -13.86 -2.87 -5.64
N GLU A 92 -14.25 -1.93 -6.49
CA GLU A 92 -15.64 -1.53 -6.68
C GLU A 92 -16.28 -2.43 -7.76
N LYS A 93 -17.60 -2.30 -8.00
CA LYS A 93 -18.34 -3.21 -8.88
C LYS A 93 -17.67 -3.32 -10.26
N GLY A 94 -17.33 -4.55 -10.68
CA GLY A 94 -16.73 -4.85 -11.99
C GLY A 94 -15.20 -4.93 -12.03
N GLU A 95 -14.49 -4.28 -11.10
CA GLU A 95 -13.01 -4.23 -11.12
C GLU A 95 -12.33 -5.41 -10.41
N ALA A 96 -13.11 -6.19 -9.67
CA ALA A 96 -12.60 -7.25 -8.79
C ALA A 96 -11.81 -8.34 -9.53
N VAL A 97 -12.07 -8.55 -10.82
CA VAL A 97 -11.34 -9.55 -11.63
C VAL A 97 -9.93 -9.07 -11.90
N LEU A 98 -9.76 -7.81 -12.35
CA LEU A 98 -8.44 -7.27 -12.67
C LEU A 98 -7.58 -7.14 -11.42
N GLN A 99 -8.14 -6.68 -10.30
CA GLN A 99 -7.38 -6.55 -9.05
C GLN A 99 -6.87 -7.89 -8.48
N LYS A 100 -7.39 -9.03 -8.94
CA LYS A 100 -6.89 -10.37 -8.55
C LYS A 100 -5.65 -10.80 -9.33
N VAL A 101 -5.34 -10.18 -10.47
CA VAL A 101 -4.24 -10.60 -11.36
C VAL A 101 -2.91 -10.55 -10.64
N PHE A 102 -2.57 -9.42 -10.00
CA PHE A 102 -1.28 -9.27 -9.32
C PHE A 102 -1.13 -10.22 -8.11
N PRO A 103 -2.10 -10.33 -7.18
CA PRO A 103 -2.06 -11.35 -6.13
C PRO A 103 -1.97 -12.79 -6.65
N LEU A 104 -2.60 -13.11 -7.79
CA LEU A 104 -2.53 -14.44 -8.39
C LEU A 104 -1.12 -14.74 -8.94
N LEU A 105 -0.46 -13.77 -9.56
CA LEU A 105 0.93 -13.90 -10.01
C LEU A 105 1.88 -14.11 -8.83
N LEU A 106 1.68 -13.39 -7.72
CA LEU A 106 2.46 -13.60 -6.48
C LEU A 106 2.24 -15.00 -5.91
N ALA A 107 0.99 -15.48 -5.89
CA ALA A 107 0.67 -16.83 -5.43
C ALA A 107 1.35 -17.92 -6.26
N ARG A 108 1.46 -17.72 -7.58
CA ARG A 108 2.19 -18.64 -8.47
C ARG A 108 3.69 -18.58 -8.25
N ARG A 109 4.25 -17.39 -7.97
CA ARG A 109 5.68 -17.21 -7.77
C ARG A 109 6.16 -17.71 -6.39
N ALA A 110 5.33 -17.56 -5.37
CA ALA A 110 5.66 -17.90 -3.98
C ALA A 110 4.52 -18.68 -3.30
N PRO A 111 4.16 -19.89 -3.79
CA PRO A 111 3.00 -20.64 -3.34
C PRO A 111 3.07 -21.05 -1.86
N HIS A 112 4.26 -21.17 -1.29
CA HIS A 112 4.47 -21.51 0.11
C HIS A 112 4.36 -20.30 1.06
N ALA A 113 4.50 -19.07 0.54
CA ALA A 113 4.52 -17.85 1.35
C ALA A 113 3.29 -16.97 1.13
N PHE A 114 2.62 -17.05 -0.03
CA PHE A 114 1.51 -16.18 -0.38
C PHE A 114 0.16 -16.91 -0.36
N ALA A 115 -0.73 -16.48 0.54
CA ALA A 115 -2.06 -17.04 0.74
C ALA A 115 -3.12 -16.31 -0.11
N PHE A 116 -3.24 -16.65 -1.40
CA PHE A 116 -4.21 -16.01 -2.30
C PHE A 116 -5.66 -16.05 -1.78
N ARG A 117 -6.06 -17.17 -1.17
CA ARG A 117 -7.41 -17.35 -0.59
C ARG A 117 -7.69 -16.41 0.59
N ALA A 118 -6.65 -15.87 1.24
CA ALA A 118 -6.80 -14.93 2.34
C ALA A 118 -6.95 -13.46 1.87
N CYS A 119 -6.77 -13.19 0.57
CA CYS A 119 -6.93 -11.86 0.00
C CYS A 119 -8.40 -11.41 0.04
N SER A 120 -8.63 -10.10 0.17
CA SER A 120 -9.98 -9.53 0.18
C SER A 120 -10.01 -8.19 -0.51
N TYR A 121 -10.93 -8.02 -1.45
CA TYR A 121 -10.95 -6.85 -2.34
C TYR A 121 -12.02 -5.83 -1.94
N ALA A 122 -12.94 -6.20 -1.05
CA ALA A 122 -13.97 -5.30 -0.55
C ALA A 122 -13.41 -4.31 0.47
N VAL A 123 -13.74 -3.02 0.31
CA VAL A 123 -13.43 -2.00 1.31
C VAL A 123 -14.43 -2.10 2.46
N LYS A 124 -13.93 -2.45 3.64
CA LYS A 124 -14.75 -2.55 4.87
C LYS A 124 -14.99 -1.16 5.47
N LYS A 125 -16.11 -1.00 6.20
CA LYS A 125 -16.43 0.21 6.97
C LYS A 125 -15.24 0.64 7.84
N GLY A 126 -14.92 1.94 7.83
CA GLY A 126 -13.82 2.51 8.60
C GLY A 126 -12.43 2.30 7.99
N LYS A 127 -12.37 1.83 6.74
CA LYS A 127 -11.12 1.76 5.95
C LYS A 127 -11.01 2.85 4.89
N ASP A 128 -12.01 3.70 4.75
CA ASP A 128 -12.05 4.77 3.74
C ASP A 128 -10.87 5.73 3.80
N CYS A 129 -10.33 5.94 5.00
CA CYS A 129 -9.19 6.84 5.23
C CYS A 129 -7.82 6.11 5.28
N THR A 130 -7.73 4.84 4.85
CA THR A 130 -6.43 4.15 4.75
C THR A 130 -5.71 4.54 3.47
N ALA A 131 -4.39 4.40 3.47
CA ALA A 131 -3.52 4.74 2.35
C ALA A 131 -3.99 4.11 1.04
N ARG A 132 -4.20 2.79 1.07
CA ARG A 132 -4.67 2.02 -0.09
C ARG A 132 -5.94 2.58 -0.71
N VAL A 133 -6.96 2.85 0.11
CA VAL A 133 -8.28 3.31 -0.37
C VAL A 133 -8.19 4.74 -0.88
N VAL A 134 -7.47 5.60 -0.18
CA VAL A 134 -7.26 6.99 -0.58
C VAL A 134 -6.48 7.05 -1.90
N VAL A 135 -5.40 6.29 -2.05
CA VAL A 135 -4.61 6.24 -3.29
C VAL A 135 -5.46 5.68 -4.44
N HIS A 136 -6.24 4.63 -4.20
CA HIS A 136 -7.13 4.07 -5.21
C HIS A 136 -8.13 5.12 -5.73
N ARG A 137 -8.76 5.88 -4.83
CA ARG A 137 -9.82 6.85 -5.18
C ARG A 137 -9.30 8.18 -5.70
N GLU A 138 -8.25 8.73 -5.10
CA GLU A 138 -7.72 10.07 -5.45
C GLU A 138 -6.71 10.04 -6.60
N LEU A 139 -6.00 8.92 -6.82
CA LEU A 139 -5.04 8.73 -7.94
C LEU A 139 -5.54 7.72 -8.99
N PRO A 140 -6.87 7.62 -9.19
CA PRO A 140 -7.62 6.52 -9.85
C PRO A 140 -6.80 5.25 -10.15
N LEU A 141 -6.24 4.63 -9.11
CA LEU A 141 -5.26 3.56 -9.26
C LEU A 141 -5.90 2.19 -9.03
N LEU A 142 -6.07 1.42 -10.11
CA LEU A 142 -6.65 0.07 -10.04
C LEU A 142 -5.86 -0.88 -9.13
N PHE A 143 -4.53 -0.86 -9.22
CA PHE A 143 -3.63 -1.74 -8.47
C PHE A 143 -3.09 -1.02 -7.23
N SER A 144 -3.96 -0.87 -6.23
CA SER A 144 -3.62 -0.32 -4.91
C SER A 144 -3.89 -1.36 -3.84
N TYR A 145 -2.86 -1.76 -3.10
CA TYR A 145 -2.92 -2.85 -2.13
C TYR A 145 -2.37 -2.50 -0.75
N THR A 146 -2.82 -3.26 0.26
CA THR A 146 -2.20 -3.42 1.58
C THR A 146 -1.93 -4.88 1.78
#